data_AF-A0A5J4TV47-F1
#
_entry.id   AF-A0A5J4TV47-F1
#
_cell.length_a   1.000
_cell.length_b   1.000
_cell.length_c   1.000
_cell.angle_alpha   90.00
_cell.angle_beta   90.00
_cell.angle_gamma   90.00
#
_symmetry.space_group_name_H-M   'P 1'
#
loop_
_entity.id
_entity.type
_entity.pdbx_description
1 polymer ?
#
loop_
_entity_poly.entity_id
_entity_poly.type
_entity_poly.pdbx_seq_one_letter_code
_entity_poly.pdbx_strand_id
1 'polypeptide(L)'
;LIAPPLSSEQQFKNCKTLLNSSSPTYGWGGAIFLWTAQTLSSSNFQLTSLTFVGCEAVNKAGHHIHIQSPSTNATGSAIKNGNLLTVSGGTDLYTTSNYNFEYMGIDTSNAGTGTIDPQYHLDLFRQHYISNVPNPCYIDASTIGVDQPDCGGLRYKCKTIAYAIDRNTLPPSGTAPSKDINFVIILMTIPSSDNNLQISLPTTYNNYITIQSNGYIAGGTGYTKYKITSSSQTNSLFQVTGAGRVELLGLQFDNLKTSSPAASAPFISVQNGGTSIQSMIIDSCEFALAGSSNLAHSIISVNGGKISIQKTTFVNYKFDGVMSAIVIQSSSSVISVVELVNVDFTDITQSGTGNGACINCILNSGSSLKTNDSSTFTRCKANSGFGGGIYSTIIDGQIELNKVTFSSCESKSGGAVYSTVSGSGQLSITNQCQFTSCTSSDGNGGGVYASLSSISDSGGIYISGTSSTFTSCTSPISSGLGGAIYLDLSIGTESKYDLTGAS
;
A
#
# COMPACT_ATOMS: atom_id res chain seq x y z
N LEU A 1 34.92 12.48 -33.43
CA LEU A 1 35.83 11.41 -32.95
C LEU A 1 35.21 10.08 -33.36
N ILE A 2 35.77 9.40 -34.35
CA ILE A 2 35.36 8.03 -34.68
C ILE A 2 36.28 7.13 -33.87
N ALA A 3 35.76 6.58 -32.77
CA ALA A 3 36.44 5.50 -32.06
C ALA A 3 36.15 4.18 -32.81
N PRO A 4 37.14 3.28 -32.96
CA PRO A 4 36.95 2.02 -33.67
C PRO A 4 35.96 1.11 -32.92
N PRO A 5 35.30 0.15 -33.61
CA PRO A 5 34.43 -0.81 -32.95
C PRO A 5 35.28 -1.73 -32.08
N LEU A 6 35.21 -1.51 -30.76
CA LEU A 6 36.00 -2.24 -29.78
C LEU A 6 35.12 -3.27 -29.08
N SER A 7 35.52 -4.54 -29.18
CA SER A 7 34.84 -5.74 -28.68
C SER A 7 34.95 -5.95 -27.16
N SER A 8 35.03 -4.88 -26.38
CA SER A 8 35.08 -4.91 -24.92
C SER A 8 34.21 -3.78 -24.38
N GLU A 9 33.30 -4.07 -23.46
CA GLU A 9 32.46 -3.07 -22.80
C GLU A 9 33.30 -1.87 -22.35
N GLN A 10 33.08 -0.70 -22.95
CA GLN A 10 33.82 0.50 -22.61
C GLN A 10 33.23 1.08 -21.33
N GLN A 11 34.03 1.09 -20.26
CA GLN A 11 33.59 1.52 -18.94
C GLN A 11 34.25 2.84 -18.52
N PHE A 12 33.42 3.78 -18.06
CA PHE A 12 33.83 4.99 -17.35
C PHE A 12 33.52 4.80 -15.86
N LYS A 13 34.53 4.93 -15.01
CA LYS A 13 34.40 4.67 -13.57
C LYS A 13 34.96 5.83 -12.75
N ASN A 14 34.15 6.34 -11.84
CA ASN A 14 34.47 7.40 -10.88
C ASN A 14 35.03 8.69 -11.54
N CYS A 15 34.61 8.99 -12.77
CA CYS A 15 35.01 10.21 -13.47
C CYS A 15 34.32 11.43 -12.83
N LYS A 16 35.06 12.49 -12.52
CA LYS A 16 34.48 13.70 -11.90
C LYS A 16 35.02 14.96 -12.56
N THR A 17 34.13 15.90 -12.88
CA THR A 17 34.55 17.29 -13.11
C THR A 17 34.65 18.01 -11.77
N LEU A 18 35.68 18.84 -11.62
CA LEU A 18 35.95 19.57 -10.39
C LEU A 18 35.56 21.04 -10.53
N LEU A 19 34.92 21.59 -9.50
CA LEU A 19 34.56 23.00 -9.47
C LEU A 19 35.81 23.86 -9.29
N ASN A 20 36.06 24.79 -10.21
CA ASN A 20 37.05 25.83 -10.02
C ASN A 20 36.44 26.97 -9.20
N SER A 21 36.86 27.11 -7.94
CA SER A 21 36.35 28.16 -7.04
C SER A 21 36.61 29.59 -7.51
N SER A 22 37.65 29.79 -8.34
CA SER A 22 37.97 31.11 -8.90
C SER A 22 37.18 31.44 -10.17
N SER A 23 36.59 30.43 -10.83
CA SER A 23 35.76 30.59 -12.03
C SER A 23 34.73 29.46 -12.10
N PRO A 24 33.63 29.56 -11.34
CA PRO A 24 32.68 28.47 -11.14
C PRO A 24 31.65 28.39 -12.29
N THR A 25 32.08 28.56 -13.55
CA THR A 25 31.18 28.62 -14.73
C THR A 25 31.19 27.32 -15.55
N TYR A 26 32.07 26.37 -15.27
CA TYR A 26 32.19 25.10 -15.99
C TYR A 26 32.11 23.90 -15.04
N GLY A 27 32.25 22.70 -15.62
CA GLY A 27 32.19 21.42 -14.93
C GLY A 27 31.11 20.49 -15.47
N TRP A 28 30.74 20.65 -16.73
CA TRP A 28 29.74 19.85 -17.42
C TRP A 28 30.36 18.55 -17.94
N GLY A 29 29.59 17.45 -17.97
CA GLY A 29 30.05 16.18 -18.53
C GLY A 29 31.01 15.45 -17.60
N GLY A 30 30.46 14.72 -16.61
CA GLY A 30 31.27 14.07 -15.57
C GLY A 30 32.22 13.01 -16.12
N ALA A 31 31.77 12.22 -17.10
CA ALA A 31 32.62 11.30 -17.84
C ALA A 31 33.02 11.83 -19.22
N ILE A 32 32.06 12.36 -19.98
CA ILE A 32 32.28 12.82 -21.35
C ILE A 32 31.62 14.19 -21.53
N PHE A 33 32.40 15.17 -21.96
CA PHE A 33 31.88 16.40 -22.56
C PHE A 33 32.13 16.38 -24.07
N LEU A 34 31.13 16.78 -24.85
CA LEU A 34 31.22 16.87 -26.29
C LEU A 34 30.76 18.24 -26.76
N TRP A 35 31.51 18.79 -27.71
CA TRP A 35 31.08 19.93 -28.49
C TRP A 35 30.86 19.50 -29.94
N THR A 36 29.73 19.90 -30.51
CA THR A 36 29.46 19.68 -31.93
C THR A 36 28.80 20.91 -32.54
N ALA A 37 29.21 21.24 -33.77
CA ALA A 37 28.50 22.18 -34.63
C ALA A 37 27.68 21.47 -35.71
N GLN A 38 27.75 20.14 -35.80
CA GLN A 38 27.10 19.33 -36.83
C GLN A 38 25.99 18.45 -36.26
N THR A 39 25.04 18.08 -37.12
CA THR A 39 24.03 17.06 -36.81
C THR A 39 24.70 15.69 -36.60
N LEU A 40 24.31 15.01 -35.53
CA LEU A 40 24.86 13.70 -35.19
C LEU A 40 24.27 12.60 -36.07
N SER A 41 25.12 11.67 -36.51
CA SER A 41 24.75 10.48 -37.30
C SER A 41 25.76 9.36 -37.05
N SER A 42 25.45 8.14 -37.50
CA SER A 42 26.35 6.99 -37.32
C SER A 42 27.73 7.15 -37.98
N SER A 43 27.89 8.07 -38.92
CA SER A 43 29.18 8.35 -39.57
C SER A 43 30.10 9.24 -38.74
N ASN A 44 29.57 10.01 -37.80
CA ASN A 44 30.33 11.01 -37.03
C ASN A 44 30.21 10.86 -35.50
N PHE A 45 29.22 10.11 -35.02
CA PHE A 45 28.94 9.92 -33.61
C PHE A 45 28.30 8.54 -33.38
N GLN A 46 29.02 7.68 -32.67
CA GLN A 46 28.53 6.37 -32.27
C GLN A 46 29.18 5.98 -30.93
N LEU A 47 28.37 5.96 -29.88
CA LEU A 47 28.75 5.62 -28.52
C LEU A 47 27.85 4.47 -28.04
N THR A 48 28.18 3.25 -28.45
CA THR A 48 27.35 2.08 -28.16
C THR A 48 27.97 1.22 -27.07
N SER A 49 27.12 0.57 -26.27
CA SER A 49 27.53 -0.39 -25.23
C SER A 49 28.47 0.21 -24.17
N LEU A 50 28.19 1.44 -23.76
CA LEU A 50 28.93 2.12 -22.69
C LEU A 50 28.43 1.68 -21.30
N THR A 51 29.34 1.67 -20.34
CA THR A 51 28.99 1.50 -18.91
C THR A 51 29.54 2.68 -18.11
N PHE A 52 28.70 3.31 -17.29
CA PHE A 52 29.10 4.40 -16.40
C PHE A 52 28.88 4.00 -14.95
N VAL A 53 29.87 4.23 -14.09
CA VAL A 53 29.80 3.91 -12.66
C VAL A 53 30.40 5.04 -11.85
N GLY A 54 29.59 5.69 -11.00
CA GLY A 54 30.08 6.69 -10.04
C GLY A 54 30.59 8.00 -10.68
N CYS A 55 30.22 8.29 -11.93
CA CYS A 55 30.63 9.51 -12.61
C CYS A 55 29.79 10.72 -12.14
N GLU A 56 30.40 11.89 -12.01
CA GLU A 56 29.77 13.07 -11.42
C GLU A 56 30.21 14.36 -12.11
N ALA A 57 29.27 15.27 -12.28
CA ALA A 57 29.44 16.58 -12.91
C ALA A 57 29.05 17.66 -11.91
N VAL A 58 29.75 18.78 -11.94
CA VAL A 58 29.39 19.99 -11.18
C VAL A 58 27.96 20.41 -11.52
N ASN A 59 27.18 20.75 -10.49
CA ASN A 59 25.79 21.21 -10.61
C ASN A 59 24.88 20.27 -11.43
N LYS A 60 25.21 18.98 -11.46
CA LYS A 60 24.43 17.93 -12.14
C LYS A 60 24.32 18.14 -13.66
N ALA A 61 25.21 18.93 -14.27
CA ALA A 61 25.19 19.19 -15.71
C ALA A 61 25.78 18.00 -16.50
N GLY A 62 25.02 16.91 -16.61
CA GLY A 62 25.38 15.72 -17.37
C GLY A 62 26.47 14.90 -16.68
N HIS A 63 26.09 14.07 -15.72
CA HIS A 63 27.01 13.22 -14.98
C HIS A 63 27.74 12.19 -15.85
N HIS A 64 27.08 11.64 -16.86
CA HIS A 64 27.71 10.76 -17.83
C HIS A 64 28.16 11.56 -19.05
N ILE A 65 27.21 12.12 -19.79
CA ILE A 65 27.48 12.85 -21.02
C ILE A 65 26.84 14.23 -20.94
N HIS A 66 27.62 15.24 -21.32
CA HIS A 66 27.10 16.57 -21.59
C HIS A 66 27.47 17.00 -23.02
N ILE A 67 26.48 17.47 -23.79
CA ILE A 67 26.69 17.87 -25.20
C ILE A 67 26.33 19.33 -25.39
N GLN A 68 27.31 20.14 -25.77
CA GLN A 68 27.07 21.46 -26.32
C GLN A 68 26.82 21.37 -27.83
N SER A 69 25.66 21.84 -28.28
CA SER A 69 25.25 21.79 -29.69
C SER A 69 24.37 22.99 -30.09
N PRO A 70 24.09 23.22 -31.38
CA PRO A 70 23.17 24.29 -31.78
C PRO A 70 21.75 24.16 -31.20
N SER A 71 21.30 22.94 -30.92
CA SER A 71 20.00 22.66 -30.29
C SER A 71 20.04 21.32 -29.57
N THR A 72 19.90 21.38 -28.25
CA THR A 72 19.87 20.21 -27.35
C THR A 72 18.74 19.25 -27.74
N ASN A 73 17.56 19.80 -28.06
CA ASN A 73 16.39 19.03 -28.50
C ASN A 73 16.64 18.28 -29.82
N ALA A 74 17.19 18.97 -30.83
CA ALA A 74 17.49 18.34 -32.12
C ALA A 74 18.59 17.27 -31.96
N THR A 75 19.61 17.55 -31.15
CA THR A 75 20.69 16.61 -30.85
C THR A 75 20.18 15.34 -30.18
N GLY A 76 19.37 15.45 -29.12
CA GLY A 76 18.80 14.27 -28.47
C GLY A 76 17.89 13.47 -29.38
N SER A 77 17.12 14.14 -30.24
CA SER A 77 16.28 13.47 -31.25
C SER A 77 17.10 12.73 -32.30
N ALA A 78 18.22 13.30 -32.76
CA ALA A 78 19.13 12.61 -33.67
C ALA A 78 19.77 11.38 -33.01
N ILE A 79 20.20 11.50 -31.75
CA ILE A 79 20.78 10.38 -30.98
C ILE A 79 19.76 9.24 -30.85
N LYS A 80 18.53 9.53 -30.41
CA LYS A 80 17.47 8.52 -30.26
C LYS A 80 17.12 7.86 -31.60
N ASN A 81 16.84 8.66 -32.62
CA ASN A 81 16.40 8.14 -33.93
C ASN A 81 17.48 7.33 -34.65
N GLY A 82 18.74 7.70 -34.48
CA GLY A 82 19.88 6.98 -35.05
C GLY A 82 20.41 5.84 -34.16
N ASN A 83 19.86 5.65 -32.96
CA ASN A 83 20.39 4.77 -31.92
C ASN A 83 21.90 4.97 -31.68
N LEU A 84 22.32 6.23 -31.58
CA LEU A 84 23.73 6.62 -31.61
C LEU A 84 24.40 6.54 -30.23
N LEU A 85 23.61 6.44 -29.15
CA LEU A 85 24.09 6.29 -27.78
C LEU A 85 23.38 5.13 -27.11
N THR A 86 24.09 4.06 -26.76
CA THR A 86 23.52 2.95 -25.99
C THR A 86 24.38 2.64 -24.78
N VAL A 87 23.72 2.22 -23.69
CA VAL A 87 24.40 1.70 -22.50
C VAL A 87 24.20 0.20 -22.37
N SER A 88 25.20 -0.48 -21.82
CA SER A 88 25.09 -1.89 -21.45
C SER A 88 23.97 -2.09 -20.43
N GLY A 89 23.26 -3.23 -20.52
CA GLY A 89 22.22 -3.62 -19.57
C GLY A 89 20.76 -3.36 -20.01
N GLY A 90 20.52 -2.91 -21.25
CA GLY A 90 19.16 -2.78 -21.79
C GLY A 90 18.36 -1.60 -21.23
N THR A 91 19.04 -0.62 -20.67
CA THR A 91 18.43 0.57 -20.08
C THR A 91 17.77 1.45 -21.14
N ASP A 92 16.48 1.77 -20.97
CA ASP A 92 15.86 2.82 -21.78
C ASP A 92 16.40 4.18 -21.30
N LEU A 93 17.20 4.83 -22.14
CA LEU A 93 17.73 6.16 -21.88
C LEU A 93 16.80 7.27 -22.38
N TYR A 94 15.90 6.94 -23.30
CA TYR A 94 15.30 7.92 -24.19
C TYR A 94 13.91 8.34 -23.75
N THR A 95 13.14 7.46 -23.09
CA THR A 95 11.72 7.76 -22.79
C THR A 95 11.40 7.88 -21.31
N THR A 96 12.40 7.66 -20.45
CA THR A 96 12.26 7.74 -18.98
C THR A 96 13.04 8.91 -18.40
N SER A 97 12.43 9.63 -17.45
CA SER A 97 13.07 10.73 -16.72
C SER A 97 14.08 10.28 -15.65
N ASN A 98 14.30 8.97 -15.47
CA ASN A 98 15.25 8.41 -14.50
C ASN A 98 16.70 8.86 -14.70
N TYR A 99 17.07 9.28 -15.91
CA TYR A 99 18.44 9.59 -16.31
C TYR A 99 18.61 11.05 -16.77
N ASN A 100 17.67 11.92 -16.44
CA ASN A 100 17.60 13.30 -16.91
C ASN A 100 18.86 14.14 -16.62
N PHE A 101 19.54 13.88 -15.50
CA PHE A 101 20.80 14.54 -15.17
C PHE A 101 22.05 13.77 -15.62
N GLU A 102 21.90 12.53 -16.11
CA GLU A 102 23.01 11.73 -16.61
C GLU A 102 23.40 12.15 -18.03
N TYR A 103 22.42 12.50 -18.85
CA TYR A 103 22.57 12.85 -20.26
C TYR A 103 21.93 14.21 -20.53
N MET A 104 22.76 15.26 -20.53
CA MET A 104 22.29 16.62 -20.69
C MET A 104 22.99 17.31 -21.87
N GLY A 105 22.47 18.46 -22.24
CA GLY A 105 23.08 19.34 -23.21
C GLY A 105 22.88 20.80 -22.87
N ILE A 106 23.51 21.65 -23.66
CA ILE A 106 23.33 23.09 -23.64
C ILE A 106 23.37 23.61 -25.06
N ASP A 107 22.44 24.51 -25.39
CA ASP A 107 22.47 25.19 -26.67
C ASP A 107 23.69 26.10 -26.74
N THR A 108 24.43 26.07 -27.86
CA THR A 108 25.68 26.82 -28.03
C THR A 108 25.50 28.31 -27.77
N SER A 109 24.32 28.88 -28.06
CA SER A 109 23.98 30.27 -27.77
C SER A 109 23.94 30.59 -26.26
N ASN A 110 23.66 29.60 -25.42
CA ASN A 110 23.55 29.74 -23.96
C ASN A 110 24.85 29.41 -23.23
N ALA A 111 25.79 28.71 -23.90
CA ALA A 111 27.02 28.25 -23.28
C ALA A 111 28.00 29.39 -22.93
N GLY A 112 28.08 30.45 -23.77
CA GLY A 112 28.92 31.62 -23.54
C GLY A 112 30.37 31.27 -23.14
N THR A 113 30.88 31.91 -22.08
CA THR A 113 32.14 31.59 -21.40
C THR A 113 31.94 30.62 -20.22
N GLY A 114 30.96 29.72 -20.33
CA GLY A 114 30.48 28.86 -19.26
C GLY A 114 29.31 29.47 -18.49
N THR A 115 28.47 28.61 -17.95
CA THR A 115 27.34 28.89 -17.05
C THR A 115 27.08 27.67 -16.19
N ILE A 116 26.57 27.89 -14.98
CA ILE A 116 26.08 26.82 -14.09
C ILE A 116 24.59 26.95 -13.82
N ASP A 117 23.92 27.86 -14.53
CA ASP A 117 22.49 28.06 -14.38
C ASP A 117 21.74 26.81 -14.89
N PRO A 118 21.04 26.08 -14.01
CA PRO A 118 20.39 24.83 -14.36
C PRO A 118 19.31 24.98 -15.44
N GLN A 119 18.80 26.19 -15.68
CA GLN A 119 17.79 26.39 -16.73
C GLN A 119 18.33 26.21 -18.16
N TYR A 120 19.65 26.37 -18.36
CA TYR A 120 20.28 26.19 -19.67
C TYR A 120 20.84 24.79 -19.90
N HIS A 121 21.02 24.02 -18.83
CA HIS A 121 21.41 22.62 -18.92
C HIS A 121 20.15 21.78 -19.00
N LEU A 122 19.79 21.41 -20.23
CA LEU A 122 18.58 20.65 -20.49
C LEU A 122 18.94 19.19 -20.71
N ASP A 123 18.11 18.32 -20.17
CA ASP A 123 18.13 16.91 -20.50
C ASP A 123 17.96 16.68 -22.01
N LEU A 124 18.83 15.83 -22.58
CA LEU A 124 18.88 15.56 -24.02
C LEU A 124 17.60 14.91 -24.54
N PHE A 125 16.93 14.09 -23.74
CA PHE A 125 15.82 13.25 -24.19
C PHE A 125 14.47 13.72 -23.65
N ARG A 126 14.42 14.85 -22.96
CA ARG A 126 13.23 15.41 -22.30
C ARG A 126 11.98 15.46 -23.19
N GLN A 127 12.16 15.72 -24.48
CA GLN A 127 11.09 15.81 -25.48
C GLN A 127 10.44 14.46 -25.83
N HIS A 128 11.06 13.36 -25.42
CA HIS A 128 10.63 12.00 -25.71
C HIS A 128 9.99 11.31 -24.50
N TYR A 129 9.83 12.03 -23.39
CA TYR A 129 9.26 11.49 -22.17
C TYR A 129 7.75 11.30 -22.27
N ILE A 130 7.30 10.18 -21.71
CA ILE A 130 5.87 9.94 -21.49
C ILE A 130 5.40 10.68 -20.23
N SER A 131 6.29 10.84 -19.25
CA SER A 131 6.08 11.64 -18.05
C SER A 131 7.40 12.26 -17.56
N ASN A 132 7.31 13.43 -16.94
CA ASN A 132 8.40 13.98 -16.13
C ASN A 132 8.57 13.23 -14.80
N VAL A 133 7.58 12.45 -14.36
CA VAL A 133 7.63 11.69 -13.11
C VAL A 133 8.18 10.28 -13.36
N PRO A 134 9.32 9.91 -12.75
CA PRO A 134 9.84 8.56 -12.80
C PRO A 134 8.86 7.55 -12.18
N ASN A 135 8.66 6.41 -12.84
CA ASN A 135 7.90 5.28 -12.31
C ASN A 135 8.73 3.99 -12.45
N PRO A 136 9.20 3.37 -11.35
CA PRO A 136 8.93 3.71 -9.94
C PRO A 136 9.56 5.04 -9.50
N CYS A 137 8.96 5.66 -8.48
CA CYS A 137 9.44 6.85 -7.80
C CYS A 137 10.04 6.50 -6.42
N TYR A 138 11.33 6.78 -6.23
CA TYR A 138 12.03 6.52 -4.99
C TYR A 138 11.94 7.71 -4.02
N ILE A 139 11.65 7.43 -2.75
CA ILE A 139 11.54 8.41 -1.66
C ILE A 139 12.68 8.22 -0.66
N ASP A 140 13.39 9.29 -0.35
CA ASP A 140 14.43 9.35 0.66
C ASP A 140 14.28 10.66 1.44
N ALA A 141 13.73 10.57 2.65
CA ALA A 141 13.44 11.74 3.47
C ALA A 141 14.66 12.28 4.25
N SER A 142 15.85 11.71 4.02
CA SER A 142 17.10 12.25 4.57
C SER A 142 17.49 13.57 3.88
N THR A 143 18.73 14.03 4.09
CA THR A 143 19.29 15.19 3.39
C THR A 143 19.55 14.93 1.90
N ILE A 144 19.42 13.68 1.43
CA ILE A 144 19.71 13.29 0.04
C ILE A 144 18.51 13.57 -0.88
N GLY A 145 17.29 13.26 -0.45
CA GLY A 145 16.10 13.48 -1.26
C GLY A 145 15.71 14.95 -1.33
N VAL A 146 15.19 15.36 -2.49
CA VAL A 146 14.73 16.73 -2.73
C VAL A 146 13.47 16.71 -3.57
N ASP A 147 12.47 17.47 -3.15
CA ASP A 147 11.23 17.64 -3.90
C ASP A 147 11.42 18.68 -5.00
N GLN A 148 11.54 18.20 -6.23
CA GLN A 148 11.73 18.99 -7.44
C GLN A 148 11.11 18.26 -8.63
N PRO A 149 10.77 18.94 -9.75
CA PRO A 149 9.87 18.41 -10.77
C PRO A 149 10.23 16.99 -11.25
N ASP A 150 11.53 16.74 -11.45
CA ASP A 150 12.05 15.50 -12.00
C ASP A 150 12.67 14.56 -10.94
N CYS A 151 12.36 14.75 -9.64
CA CYS A 151 12.82 13.82 -8.60
C CYS A 151 12.14 12.45 -8.71
N GLY A 152 12.62 11.45 -7.99
CA GLY A 152 12.05 10.12 -7.92
C GLY A 152 12.86 9.06 -8.66
N GLY A 153 13.91 9.43 -9.39
CA GLY A 153 14.83 8.46 -9.98
C GLY A 153 15.75 7.82 -8.93
N LEU A 154 16.41 6.72 -9.29
CA LEU A 154 17.33 5.99 -8.39
C LEU A 154 18.43 6.90 -7.79
N ARG A 155 18.95 7.83 -8.59
CA ARG A 155 19.98 8.76 -8.14
C ARG A 155 19.41 10.00 -7.46
N TYR A 156 18.31 10.55 -7.97
CA TYR A 156 17.67 11.77 -7.47
C TYR A 156 16.29 11.46 -6.94
N LYS A 157 16.26 11.01 -5.69
CA LYS A 157 15.04 10.59 -5.00
C LYS A 157 14.23 11.82 -4.59
N CYS A 158 12.92 11.67 -4.52
CA CYS A 158 12.09 12.70 -3.90
C CYS A 158 12.24 12.65 -2.38
N LYS A 159 11.93 13.77 -1.74
CA LYS A 159 11.99 13.88 -0.28
C LYS A 159 10.70 13.40 0.38
N THR A 160 9.55 13.67 -0.24
CA THR A 160 8.24 13.36 0.34
C THR A 160 7.36 12.53 -0.58
N ILE A 161 6.52 11.70 0.03
CA ILE A 161 5.47 10.92 -0.67
C ILE A 161 4.42 11.89 -1.23
N ALA A 162 3.99 12.88 -0.43
CA ALA A 162 2.98 13.85 -0.85
C ALA A 162 3.36 14.57 -2.14
N TYR A 163 4.59 15.11 -2.21
CA TYR A 163 5.07 15.75 -3.44
C TYR A 163 5.12 14.78 -4.62
N ALA A 164 5.54 13.54 -4.39
CA ALA A 164 5.63 12.55 -5.45
C ALA A 164 4.28 12.26 -6.12
N ILE A 165 3.20 12.18 -5.32
CA ILE A 165 1.84 11.88 -5.77
C ILE A 165 1.17 13.07 -6.45
N ASP A 166 1.32 14.27 -5.88
CA ASP A 166 0.54 15.45 -6.28
C ASP A 166 1.18 16.25 -7.42
N ARG A 167 2.41 15.92 -7.83
CA ARG A 167 3.06 16.67 -8.89
C ARG A 167 2.49 16.36 -10.26
N ASN A 168 2.54 17.37 -11.13
CA ASN A 168 2.13 17.26 -12.51
C ASN A 168 2.98 16.21 -13.26
N THR A 169 2.29 15.27 -13.92
CA THR A 169 2.87 14.17 -14.70
C THR A 169 3.06 14.50 -16.18
N LEU A 170 2.61 15.69 -16.64
CA LEU A 170 2.70 16.10 -18.04
C LEU A 170 4.15 16.45 -18.42
N PRO A 171 4.75 15.75 -19.42
CA PRO A 171 6.05 16.11 -19.95
C PRO A 171 5.98 17.41 -20.79
N PRO A 172 7.13 18.07 -21.08
CA PRO A 172 7.16 19.29 -21.90
C PRO A 172 6.60 19.12 -23.32
N SER A 173 6.65 17.90 -23.86
CA SER A 173 6.00 17.53 -25.11
C SER A 173 5.43 16.12 -24.98
N GLY A 174 4.25 15.89 -25.55
CA GLY A 174 3.54 14.60 -25.50
C GLY A 174 2.33 14.61 -24.58
N THR A 175 1.84 13.43 -24.23
CA THR A 175 0.67 13.21 -23.37
C THR A 175 1.09 12.55 -22.08
N ALA A 176 0.51 12.99 -20.96
CA ALA A 176 0.71 12.35 -19.66
C ALA A 176 0.29 10.86 -19.68
N PRO A 177 0.86 10.01 -18.80
CA PRO A 177 0.40 8.64 -18.65
C PRO A 177 -1.08 8.58 -18.27
N SER A 178 -1.75 7.49 -18.62
CA SER A 178 -3.09 7.21 -18.08
C SER A 178 -3.05 7.17 -16.55
N LYS A 179 -4.06 7.75 -15.90
CA LYS A 179 -4.20 7.72 -14.44
C LYS A 179 -4.36 6.30 -13.88
N ASP A 180 -4.77 5.36 -14.73
CA ASP A 180 -4.96 3.95 -14.35
C ASP A 180 -3.66 3.13 -14.42
N ILE A 181 -2.56 3.69 -14.93
CA ILE A 181 -1.24 3.06 -14.84
C ILE A 181 -0.81 3.11 -13.37
N ASN A 182 -0.38 1.96 -12.83
CA ASN A 182 0.10 1.87 -11.46
C ASN A 182 1.33 2.77 -11.25
N PHE A 183 1.20 3.78 -10.39
CA PHE A 183 2.31 4.61 -9.97
C PHE A 183 2.96 4.01 -8.71
N VAL A 184 4.19 3.51 -8.85
CA VAL A 184 4.88 2.78 -7.78
C VAL A 184 5.81 3.71 -7.01
N ILE A 185 5.64 3.78 -5.70
CA ILE A 185 6.46 4.53 -4.77
C ILE A 185 7.29 3.56 -3.93
N ILE A 186 8.60 3.77 -3.90
CA ILE A 186 9.55 2.92 -3.17
C ILE A 186 10.21 3.74 -2.06
N LEU A 187 9.97 3.35 -0.82
CA LEU A 187 10.58 3.99 0.35
C LEU A 187 11.99 3.45 0.56
N MET A 188 12.98 4.36 0.50
CA MET A 188 14.38 4.06 0.78
C MET A 188 14.76 4.36 2.23
N THR A 189 13.98 5.21 2.89
CA THR A 189 14.09 5.57 4.30
C THR A 189 12.69 5.71 4.90
N ILE A 190 12.61 5.86 6.22
CA ILE A 190 11.39 6.34 6.86
C ILE A 190 11.05 7.73 6.29
N PRO A 191 9.84 7.99 5.77
CA PRO A 191 9.42 9.27 5.19
C PRO A 191 9.17 10.33 6.28
N SER A 192 10.17 10.64 7.10
CA SER A 192 10.04 11.53 8.26
C SER A 192 9.75 13.00 7.91
N SER A 193 9.80 13.37 6.63
CA SER A 193 9.48 14.71 6.16
C SER A 193 7.98 14.89 5.80
N ASP A 194 7.21 13.81 5.79
CA ASP A 194 5.78 13.78 5.46
C ASP A 194 4.90 14.04 6.71
N ASN A 195 4.95 15.26 7.27
CA ASN A 195 4.30 15.57 8.55
C ASN A 195 2.75 15.51 8.54
N ASN A 196 2.11 15.65 7.38
CA ASN A 196 0.66 15.70 7.20
C ASN A 196 0.20 14.89 5.98
N LEU A 197 0.89 13.79 5.67
CA LEU A 197 0.54 12.93 4.56
C LEU A 197 -0.93 12.51 4.62
N GLN A 198 -1.63 12.66 3.50
CA GLN A 198 -2.95 12.10 3.25
C GLN A 198 -2.95 11.65 1.80
N ILE A 199 -3.41 10.42 1.57
CA ILE A 199 -3.43 9.80 0.25
C ILE A 199 -4.88 9.50 -0.07
N SER A 200 -5.47 10.38 -0.86
CA SER A 200 -6.86 10.28 -1.30
C SER A 200 -6.89 9.92 -2.79
N LEU A 201 -7.42 8.74 -3.13
CA LEU A 201 -7.56 8.29 -4.51
C LEU A 201 -9.02 8.21 -4.96
N PRO A 202 -9.31 8.61 -6.22
CA PRO A 202 -8.37 9.12 -7.23
C PRO A 202 -7.88 10.56 -6.97
N THR A 203 -6.67 10.89 -7.44
CA THR A 203 -6.15 12.27 -7.51
C THR A 203 -6.36 12.88 -8.90
N THR A 204 -5.88 14.12 -9.09
CA THR A 204 -5.75 14.75 -10.40
C THR A 204 -4.93 13.91 -11.39
N TYR A 205 -3.90 13.19 -10.94
CA TYR A 205 -2.93 12.53 -11.83
C TYR A 205 -2.91 11.00 -11.73
N ASN A 206 -3.40 10.43 -10.63
CA ASN A 206 -3.28 9.00 -10.34
C ASN A 206 -4.61 8.44 -9.83
N ASN A 207 -5.04 7.32 -10.39
CA ASN A 207 -6.10 6.47 -9.86
C ASN A 207 -5.53 5.27 -9.10
N TYR A 208 -4.30 4.85 -9.41
CA TYR A 208 -3.70 3.62 -8.89
C TYR A 208 -2.29 3.86 -8.39
N ILE A 209 -2.07 3.67 -7.08
CA ILE A 209 -0.77 3.85 -6.43
C ILE A 209 -0.38 2.60 -5.66
N THR A 210 0.88 2.22 -5.79
CA THR A 210 1.53 1.24 -4.91
C THR A 210 2.56 1.94 -4.05
N ILE A 211 2.58 1.66 -2.74
CA ILE A 211 3.64 2.11 -1.85
C ILE A 211 4.29 0.88 -1.23
N GLN A 212 5.62 0.80 -1.35
CA GLN A 212 6.37 -0.34 -0.83
C GLN A 212 7.69 0.06 -0.19
N SER A 213 8.17 -0.77 0.72
CA SER A 213 9.53 -0.66 1.22
C SER A 213 10.55 -1.10 0.16
N ASN A 214 11.72 -0.46 0.13
CA ASN A 214 12.81 -0.91 -0.74
C ASN A 214 13.22 -2.35 -0.42
N GLY A 215 13.38 -3.16 -1.47
CA GLY A 215 13.69 -4.58 -1.35
C GLY A 215 12.49 -5.48 -1.07
N TYR A 216 11.25 -4.94 -1.01
CA TYR A 216 10.04 -5.77 -0.98
C TYR A 216 10.02 -6.77 -2.13
N ILE A 217 9.79 -8.03 -1.80
CA ILE A 217 9.58 -9.12 -2.75
C ILE A 217 8.33 -9.87 -2.27
N ALA A 218 7.37 -10.09 -3.17
CA ALA A 218 6.13 -10.78 -2.84
C ALA A 218 6.41 -12.16 -2.20
N GLY A 219 5.93 -12.37 -0.98
CA GLY A 219 6.16 -13.59 -0.20
C GLY A 219 7.55 -13.74 0.42
N GLY A 220 8.46 -12.79 0.22
CA GLY A 220 9.73 -12.73 0.93
C GLY A 220 9.60 -12.07 2.31
N THR A 221 10.58 -12.31 3.18
CA THR A 221 10.66 -11.69 4.52
C THR A 221 12.00 -10.99 4.78
N GLY A 222 12.94 -11.05 3.83
CA GLY A 222 14.33 -10.58 3.99
C GLY A 222 14.57 -9.09 3.75
N TYR A 223 13.55 -8.25 3.93
CA TYR A 223 13.65 -6.80 3.69
C TYR A 223 13.25 -5.99 4.93
N THR A 224 13.73 -4.77 5.01
CA THR A 224 13.36 -3.82 6.06
C THR A 224 12.00 -3.22 5.75
N LYS A 225 11.03 -3.33 6.66
CA LYS A 225 9.77 -2.58 6.56
C LYS A 225 10.00 -1.14 7.00
N TYR A 226 9.71 -0.17 6.13
CA TYR A 226 9.72 1.24 6.49
C TYR A 226 8.38 1.67 7.07
N LYS A 227 8.44 2.41 8.17
CA LYS A 227 7.26 2.92 8.87
C LYS A 227 6.75 4.21 8.22
N ILE A 228 5.45 4.28 7.93
CA ILE A 228 4.76 5.54 7.62
C ILE A 228 4.06 6.00 8.91
N THR A 229 4.59 7.06 9.53
CA THR A 229 4.10 7.56 10.83
C THR A 229 2.83 8.39 10.65
N SER A 230 1.81 8.10 11.45
CA SER A 230 0.51 8.79 11.40
C SER A 230 0.01 9.27 12.77
N SER A 231 0.76 9.00 13.85
CA SER A 231 0.37 9.28 15.23
C SER A 231 0.16 10.77 15.59
N SER A 232 0.53 11.69 14.70
CA SER A 232 0.26 13.12 14.83
C SER A 232 -1.00 13.59 14.08
N GLN A 233 -1.57 12.75 13.22
CA GLN A 233 -2.60 13.12 12.25
C GLN A 233 -4.01 12.87 12.77
N THR A 234 -4.98 13.68 12.34
CA THR A 234 -6.40 13.54 12.76
C THR A 234 -7.32 13.02 11.66
N ASN A 235 -6.89 13.09 10.40
CA ASN A 235 -7.66 12.64 9.24
C ASN A 235 -7.18 11.28 8.78
N SER A 236 -8.01 10.57 8.00
CA SER A 236 -7.62 9.33 7.35
C SER A 236 -6.35 9.51 6.53
N LEU A 237 -5.34 8.66 6.78
CA LEU A 237 -4.11 8.64 6.01
C LEU A 237 -4.38 8.12 4.59
N PHE A 238 -5.29 7.15 4.44
CA PHE A 238 -5.70 6.62 3.14
C PHE A 238 -7.21 6.75 2.97
N GLN A 239 -7.63 7.34 1.85
CA GLN A 239 -9.03 7.44 1.44
C GLN A 239 -9.18 6.94 0.01
N VAL A 240 -10.01 5.92 -0.22
CA VAL A 240 -10.19 5.31 -1.53
C VAL A 240 -11.67 5.36 -1.91
N THR A 241 -11.94 6.02 -3.04
CA THR A 241 -13.29 6.23 -3.58
C THR A 241 -13.30 6.06 -5.10
N GLY A 242 -14.48 5.93 -5.71
CA GLY A 242 -14.67 5.77 -7.15
C GLY A 242 -13.71 4.75 -7.80
N ALA A 243 -12.84 5.24 -8.68
CA ALA A 243 -11.87 4.42 -9.43
C ALA A 243 -10.53 4.22 -8.70
N GLY A 244 -10.39 4.73 -7.47
CA GLY A 244 -9.14 4.69 -6.69
C GLY A 244 -8.71 3.27 -6.33
N ARG A 245 -7.39 3.03 -6.37
CA ARG A 245 -6.74 1.75 -6.03
C ARG A 245 -5.44 2.00 -5.28
N VAL A 246 -5.28 1.38 -4.12
CA VAL A 246 -4.06 1.49 -3.31
C VAL A 246 -3.48 0.10 -3.02
N GLU A 247 -2.18 -0.05 -3.18
CA GLU A 247 -1.43 -1.21 -2.69
C GLU A 247 -0.39 -0.78 -1.65
N LEU A 248 -0.39 -1.46 -0.51
CA LEU A 248 0.53 -1.23 0.61
C LEU A 248 1.34 -2.51 0.83
N LEU A 249 2.64 -2.47 0.55
CA LEU A 249 3.46 -3.67 0.45
C LEU A 249 4.69 -3.59 1.37
N GLY A 250 4.72 -4.46 2.38
CA GLY A 250 5.89 -4.58 3.26
C GLY A 250 6.15 -3.34 4.11
N LEU A 251 5.11 -2.70 4.63
CA LEU A 251 5.19 -1.44 5.38
C LEU A 251 4.88 -1.63 6.86
N GLN A 252 5.28 -0.65 7.66
CA GLN A 252 4.87 -0.52 9.06
C GLN A 252 3.96 0.69 9.24
N PHE A 253 2.92 0.53 10.04
CA PHE A 253 1.93 1.55 10.36
C PHE A 253 1.65 1.59 11.85
N ASP A 254 1.24 2.75 12.32
CA ASP A 254 0.74 2.94 13.69
C ASP A 254 -0.77 3.20 13.71
N ASN A 255 -1.20 4.33 14.23
CA ASN A 255 -2.57 4.80 14.28
C ASN A 255 -2.56 6.32 14.22
N LEU A 256 -3.74 6.90 13.98
CA LEU A 256 -3.92 8.33 14.05
C LEU A 256 -3.82 8.83 15.49
N LYS A 257 -3.75 10.16 15.63
CA LYS A 257 -3.58 10.87 16.90
C LYS A 257 -4.60 10.43 17.95
N THR A 258 -4.10 10.04 19.11
CA THR A 258 -4.93 9.51 20.20
C THR A 258 -5.36 10.55 21.24
N SER A 259 -4.77 11.75 21.21
CA SER A 259 -4.96 12.77 22.26
C SER A 259 -5.30 14.16 21.70
N SER A 260 -6.34 14.77 22.28
CA SER A 260 -6.81 16.17 22.17
C SER A 260 -6.28 17.03 21.00
N PRO A 261 -7.11 17.29 19.95
CA PRO A 261 -8.26 16.46 19.59
C PRO A 261 -7.78 15.08 19.15
N ALA A 262 -8.45 14.02 19.63
CA ALA A 262 -8.24 12.69 19.12
C ALA A 262 -8.84 12.58 17.71
N ALA A 263 -8.23 11.75 16.86
CA ALA A 263 -8.78 11.42 15.56
C ALA A 263 -10.09 10.65 15.71
N SER A 264 -11.08 10.98 14.89
CA SER A 264 -12.35 10.26 14.78
C SER A 264 -12.53 9.55 13.43
N ALA A 265 -11.79 9.98 12.41
CA ALA A 265 -11.77 9.34 11.10
C ALA A 265 -10.97 8.03 11.17
N PRO A 266 -11.35 6.98 10.42
CA PRO A 266 -10.56 5.74 10.37
C PRO A 266 -9.19 6.01 9.74
N PHE A 267 -8.18 5.21 10.08
CA PHE A 267 -6.84 5.36 9.49
C PHE A 267 -6.87 5.12 7.97
N ILE A 268 -7.56 4.05 7.54
CA ILE A 268 -7.92 3.74 6.15
C ILE A 268 -9.44 3.83 5.99
N SER A 269 -9.91 4.57 4.98
CA SER A 269 -11.31 4.65 4.57
C SER A 269 -11.47 4.18 3.12
N VAL A 270 -12.31 3.17 2.89
CA VAL A 270 -12.69 2.72 1.55
C VAL A 270 -14.19 2.90 1.38
N GLN A 271 -14.61 3.67 0.36
CA GLN A 271 -16.01 3.96 0.07
C GLN A 271 -16.29 3.83 -1.43
N ASN A 272 -16.70 2.63 -1.85
CA ASN A 272 -16.87 2.30 -3.27
C ASN A 272 -18.19 1.59 -3.57
N GLY A 273 -18.97 2.11 -4.51
CA GLY A 273 -20.30 1.55 -4.84
C GLY A 273 -20.30 0.19 -5.55
N GLY A 274 -19.14 -0.36 -5.95
CA GLY A 274 -19.05 -1.62 -6.67
C GLY A 274 -17.79 -2.42 -6.37
N THR A 275 -17.80 -3.70 -6.73
CA THR A 275 -16.74 -4.69 -6.40
C THR A 275 -15.91 -5.13 -7.61
N SER A 276 -16.14 -4.54 -8.79
CA SER A 276 -15.40 -4.86 -10.02
C SER A 276 -13.91 -4.49 -9.95
N ILE A 277 -13.55 -3.66 -8.99
CA ILE A 277 -12.19 -3.17 -8.79
C ILE A 277 -11.72 -3.58 -7.40
N GLN A 278 -10.54 -4.19 -7.34
CA GLN A 278 -9.78 -4.34 -6.10
C GLN A 278 -9.33 -2.95 -5.65
N SER A 279 -10.05 -2.39 -4.67
CA SER A 279 -9.88 -1.02 -4.20
C SER A 279 -8.63 -0.89 -3.33
N MET A 280 -8.31 -1.94 -2.58
CA MET A 280 -7.12 -1.96 -1.74
C MET A 280 -6.49 -3.35 -1.64
N ILE A 281 -5.17 -3.40 -1.65
CA ILE A 281 -4.37 -4.57 -1.29
C ILE A 281 -3.39 -4.17 -0.18
N ILE A 282 -3.34 -4.96 0.89
CA ILE A 282 -2.35 -4.83 1.96
C ILE A 282 -1.61 -6.17 2.04
N ASP A 283 -0.31 -6.16 1.78
CA ASP A 283 0.51 -7.38 1.83
C ASP A 283 1.72 -7.17 2.74
N SER A 284 1.95 -8.14 3.62
CA SER A 284 3.17 -8.22 4.43
C SER A 284 3.40 -6.99 5.31
N CYS A 285 2.32 -6.32 5.72
CA CYS A 285 2.39 -5.11 6.54
C CYS A 285 2.33 -5.43 8.04
N GLU A 286 2.61 -4.43 8.87
CA GLU A 286 2.49 -4.53 10.34
C GLU A 286 1.84 -3.26 10.87
N PHE A 287 0.80 -3.45 11.69
CA PHE A 287 0.02 -2.40 12.33
C PHE A 287 0.14 -2.55 13.85
N ALA A 288 0.68 -1.54 14.52
CA ALA A 288 0.87 -1.56 15.96
C ALA A 288 0.46 -0.25 16.63
N LEU A 289 -0.21 -0.33 17.77
CA LEU A 289 -0.60 0.86 18.53
C LEU A 289 0.63 1.70 18.92
N ALA A 290 0.62 2.98 18.56
CA ALA A 290 1.51 4.01 19.09
C ALA A 290 0.87 4.70 20.31
N GLY A 291 1.56 4.61 21.45
CA GLY A 291 1.09 5.12 22.73
C GLY A 291 0.28 4.08 23.51
N SER A 292 -0.45 4.55 24.54
CA SER A 292 -1.20 3.68 25.46
C SER A 292 -2.69 3.98 25.56
N SER A 293 -3.14 5.07 24.93
CA SER A 293 -4.53 5.53 24.98
C SER A 293 -5.42 4.72 24.05
N ASN A 294 -6.70 4.62 24.42
CA ASN A 294 -7.70 4.00 23.54
C ASN A 294 -7.96 4.88 22.31
N LEU A 295 -8.18 4.22 21.18
CA LEU A 295 -8.49 4.85 19.89
C LEU A 295 -9.98 5.15 19.80
N ALA A 296 -10.30 6.40 19.44
CA ALA A 296 -11.65 6.84 19.10
C ALA A 296 -11.97 6.68 17.60
N HIS A 297 -11.14 5.94 16.87
CA HIS A 297 -11.31 5.63 15.46
C HIS A 297 -10.94 4.17 15.17
N SER A 298 -11.40 3.65 14.03
CA SER A 298 -11.02 2.33 13.52
C SER A 298 -9.71 2.37 12.72
N ILE A 299 -9.05 1.24 12.50
CA ILE A 299 -7.88 1.20 11.61
C ILE A 299 -8.34 1.15 10.15
N ILE A 300 -9.29 0.28 9.83
CA ILE A 300 -9.83 0.15 8.48
C ILE A 300 -11.35 0.25 8.54
N SER A 301 -11.92 1.11 7.70
CA SER A 301 -13.36 1.18 7.47
C SER A 301 -13.66 0.91 6.01
N VAL A 302 -14.54 -0.06 5.75
CA VAL A 302 -14.99 -0.46 4.41
C VAL A 302 -16.49 -0.21 4.31
N ASN A 303 -16.88 0.73 3.45
CA ASN A 303 -18.27 0.99 3.09
C ASN A 303 -18.40 0.87 1.56
N GLY A 304 -18.32 -0.37 1.11
CA GLY A 304 -18.33 -0.76 -0.28
C GLY A 304 -16.93 -0.92 -0.90
N GLY A 305 -16.85 -1.75 -1.94
CA GLY A 305 -15.61 -2.09 -2.63
C GLY A 305 -15.10 -3.49 -2.29
N LYS A 306 -13.99 -3.86 -2.93
CA LYS A 306 -13.25 -5.10 -2.64
C LYS A 306 -11.88 -4.78 -2.05
N ILE A 307 -11.57 -5.35 -0.89
CA ILE A 307 -10.24 -5.24 -0.26
C ILE A 307 -9.68 -6.62 0.07
N SER A 308 -8.34 -6.73 0.01
CA SER A 308 -7.61 -7.97 0.30
C SER A 308 -6.44 -7.64 1.21
N ILE A 309 -6.34 -8.35 2.33
CA ILE A 309 -5.28 -8.19 3.32
C ILE A 309 -4.62 -9.54 3.51
N GLN A 310 -3.30 -9.58 3.38
CA GLN A 310 -2.56 -10.82 3.51
C GLN A 310 -1.24 -10.65 4.26
N LYS A 311 -0.83 -11.70 4.98
CA LYS A 311 0.47 -11.77 5.70
C LYS A 311 0.71 -10.57 6.62
N THR A 312 -0.36 -10.04 7.21
CA THR A 312 -0.35 -8.76 7.89
C THR A 312 -0.74 -8.95 9.35
N THR A 313 -0.08 -8.21 10.24
CA THR A 313 -0.33 -8.29 11.68
C THR A 313 -0.95 -6.99 12.21
N PHE A 314 -1.87 -7.13 13.17
CA PHE A 314 -2.46 -6.05 13.96
C PHE A 314 -2.21 -6.37 15.44
N VAL A 315 -1.52 -5.48 16.16
CA VAL A 315 -1.03 -5.79 17.51
C VAL A 315 -1.31 -4.65 18.50
N ASN A 316 -1.79 -5.02 19.68
CA ASN A 316 -1.95 -4.15 20.86
C ASN A 316 -2.98 -3.01 20.75
N TYR A 317 -3.85 -3.00 19.73
CA TYR A 317 -4.84 -1.92 19.62
C TYR A 317 -5.89 -1.96 20.72
N LYS A 318 -6.21 -0.78 21.25
CA LYS A 318 -7.28 -0.58 22.22
C LYS A 318 -8.26 0.42 21.66
N PHE A 319 -9.55 0.08 21.60
CA PHE A 319 -10.60 0.90 21.04
C PHE A 319 -11.57 1.36 22.12
N ASP A 320 -12.11 2.57 21.97
CA ASP A 320 -13.18 3.12 22.80
C ASP A 320 -14.44 3.37 21.94
N GLY A 321 -15.54 3.78 22.60
CA GLY A 321 -16.81 4.04 21.95
C GLY A 321 -17.31 2.79 21.23
N VAL A 322 -17.56 2.90 19.93
CA VAL A 322 -18.10 1.83 19.09
C VAL A 322 -17.10 1.28 18.05
N MET A 323 -15.81 1.58 18.22
CA MET A 323 -14.78 1.29 17.21
C MET A 323 -14.21 -0.13 17.29
N SER A 324 -13.65 -0.59 16.17
CA SER A 324 -13.00 -1.90 15.99
C SER A 324 -11.75 -1.75 15.12
N ALA A 325 -10.89 -2.77 15.03
CA ALA A 325 -9.77 -2.70 14.10
C ALA A 325 -10.24 -2.59 12.64
N ILE A 326 -11.17 -3.45 12.23
CA ILE A 326 -11.82 -3.40 10.92
C ILE A 326 -13.34 -3.27 11.09
N VAL A 327 -13.91 -2.25 10.46
CA VAL A 327 -15.36 -2.05 10.34
C VAL A 327 -15.79 -2.28 8.90
N ILE A 328 -16.78 -3.15 8.69
CA ILE A 328 -17.32 -3.47 7.37
C ILE A 328 -18.81 -3.14 7.36
N GLN A 329 -19.19 -2.15 6.56
CA GLN A 329 -20.57 -1.75 6.38
C GLN A 329 -20.98 -2.02 4.94
N SER A 330 -22.21 -2.48 4.78
CA SER A 330 -22.81 -2.65 3.46
C SER A 330 -24.31 -2.44 3.56
N SER A 331 -24.98 -2.30 2.41
CA SER A 331 -26.42 -2.06 2.32
C SER A 331 -26.98 -2.77 1.10
N SER A 332 -28.29 -2.63 0.83
CA SER A 332 -28.89 -3.19 -0.39
C SER A 332 -28.30 -2.62 -1.70
N SER A 333 -27.63 -1.46 -1.64
CA SER A 333 -27.00 -0.81 -2.81
C SER A 333 -25.48 -0.69 -2.71
N VAL A 334 -24.88 -1.11 -1.60
CA VAL A 334 -23.44 -1.02 -1.35
C VAL A 334 -22.92 -2.41 -1.02
N ILE A 335 -22.03 -2.94 -1.86
CA ILE A 335 -21.45 -4.26 -1.70
C ILE A 335 -20.03 -4.15 -1.18
N SER A 336 -19.77 -4.77 -0.03
CA SER A 336 -18.45 -4.82 0.62
C SER A 336 -17.90 -6.23 0.61
N VAL A 337 -16.72 -6.42 0.03
CA VAL A 337 -16.01 -7.71 -0.01
C VAL A 337 -14.65 -7.56 0.65
N VAL A 338 -14.42 -8.33 1.71
CA VAL A 338 -13.16 -8.33 2.47
C VAL A 338 -12.58 -9.73 2.50
N GLU A 339 -11.34 -9.88 2.04
CA GLU A 339 -10.60 -11.14 2.05
C GLU A 339 -9.35 -11.01 2.94
N LEU A 340 -9.23 -11.89 3.93
CA LEU A 340 -8.13 -11.95 4.88
C LEU A 340 -7.41 -13.30 4.76
N VAL A 341 -6.10 -13.29 4.51
CA VAL A 341 -5.30 -14.50 4.29
C VAL A 341 -4.01 -14.42 5.11
N ASN A 342 -3.80 -15.34 6.05
CA ASN A 342 -2.65 -15.28 6.97
C ASN A 342 -2.56 -13.92 7.68
N VAL A 343 -3.66 -13.47 8.29
CA VAL A 343 -3.73 -12.21 9.04
C VAL A 343 -3.81 -12.51 10.53
N ASP A 344 -2.97 -11.84 11.31
CA ASP A 344 -2.90 -12.04 12.76
C ASP A 344 -3.39 -10.81 13.52
N PHE A 345 -4.40 -11.00 14.36
CA PHE A 345 -4.84 -10.03 15.36
C PHE A 345 -4.39 -10.50 16.74
N THR A 346 -3.58 -9.69 17.43
CA THR A 346 -3.04 -10.03 18.75
C THR A 346 -3.27 -8.88 19.74
N ASP A 347 -3.80 -9.20 20.92
CA ASP A 347 -4.00 -8.26 22.02
C ASP A 347 -4.85 -7.03 21.63
N ILE A 348 -5.97 -7.30 20.97
CA ILE A 348 -6.90 -6.26 20.52
C ILE A 348 -8.05 -6.14 21.51
N THR A 349 -8.27 -4.96 22.08
CA THR A 349 -9.31 -4.75 23.10
C THR A 349 -10.30 -3.67 22.69
N GLN A 350 -11.59 -3.98 22.71
CA GLN A 350 -12.69 -3.03 22.67
C GLN A 350 -13.12 -2.76 24.12
N SER A 351 -12.92 -1.53 24.60
CA SER A 351 -13.21 -1.13 25.99
C SER A 351 -14.48 -0.28 26.15
N GLY A 352 -15.07 0.16 25.03
CA GLY A 352 -16.28 0.98 25.03
C GLY A 352 -17.57 0.15 24.96
N THR A 353 -18.58 0.70 24.27
CA THR A 353 -19.88 0.05 24.03
C THR A 353 -19.93 -0.71 22.70
N GLY A 354 -18.83 -0.74 21.95
CA GLY A 354 -18.70 -1.42 20.67
C GLY A 354 -18.60 -2.94 20.82
N ASN A 355 -18.84 -3.61 19.70
CA ASN A 355 -18.70 -5.06 19.56
C ASN A 355 -17.48 -5.38 18.68
N GLY A 356 -17.07 -6.65 18.62
CA GLY A 356 -16.08 -7.09 17.63
C GLY A 356 -14.76 -6.32 17.76
N ALA A 357 -13.88 -6.66 18.71
CA ALA A 357 -12.65 -5.89 18.88
C ALA A 357 -11.78 -5.88 17.61
N CYS A 358 -11.72 -7.03 16.95
CA CYS A 358 -10.95 -7.24 15.74
C CYS A 358 -11.81 -6.87 14.50
N ILE A 359 -13.03 -7.41 14.36
CA ILE A 359 -13.90 -7.12 13.21
C ILE A 359 -15.35 -6.88 13.66
N ASN A 360 -15.96 -5.79 13.18
CA ASN A 360 -17.39 -5.50 13.33
C ASN A 360 -18.02 -5.29 11.95
N CYS A 361 -18.99 -6.13 11.58
CA CYS A 361 -19.54 -6.11 10.24
C CYS A 361 -21.07 -6.19 10.14
N ILE A 362 -21.61 -5.52 9.11
CA ILE A 362 -22.98 -5.66 8.62
C ILE A 362 -22.88 -6.04 7.14
N LEU A 363 -23.37 -7.22 6.79
CA LEU A 363 -23.22 -7.80 5.45
C LEU A 363 -24.58 -8.07 4.83
N ASN A 364 -24.93 -7.23 3.84
CA ASN A 364 -26.09 -7.37 2.97
C ASN A 364 -25.79 -8.27 1.75
N SER A 365 -26.80 -8.51 0.92
CA SER A 365 -26.68 -9.31 -0.31
C SER A 365 -25.44 -8.95 -1.15
N GLY A 366 -24.70 -9.99 -1.58
CA GLY A 366 -23.46 -9.86 -2.34
C GLY A 366 -22.23 -9.46 -1.53
N SER A 367 -22.40 -9.01 -0.28
CA SER A 367 -21.29 -8.64 0.60
C SER A 367 -20.73 -9.85 1.33
N SER A 368 -19.42 -9.85 1.58
CA SER A 368 -18.78 -10.96 2.28
C SER A 368 -17.54 -10.59 3.08
N LEU A 369 -17.28 -11.38 4.11
CA LEU A 369 -16.02 -11.46 4.83
C LEU A 369 -15.47 -12.89 4.71
N LYS A 370 -14.28 -13.03 4.15
CA LYS A 370 -13.59 -14.32 4.05
C LYS A 370 -12.28 -14.27 4.82
N THR A 371 -12.05 -15.23 5.70
CA THR A 371 -10.84 -15.33 6.51
C THR A 371 -10.26 -16.74 6.37
N ASN A 372 -9.06 -16.84 5.79
CA ASN A 372 -8.48 -18.09 5.34
C ASN A 372 -7.01 -18.25 5.78
N ASP A 373 -6.47 -19.46 5.55
CA ASP A 373 -5.06 -19.82 5.57
C ASP A 373 -4.29 -19.37 6.82
N SER A 374 -4.64 -19.96 7.96
CA SER A 374 -3.93 -19.78 9.24
C SER A 374 -3.96 -18.35 9.77
N SER A 375 -5.00 -17.59 9.45
CA SER A 375 -5.27 -16.32 10.13
C SER A 375 -5.58 -16.58 11.61
N THR A 376 -5.13 -15.69 12.50
CA THR A 376 -5.27 -15.86 13.95
C THR A 376 -5.91 -14.66 14.65
N PHE A 377 -6.67 -14.95 15.69
CA PHE A 377 -7.27 -14.00 16.61
C PHE A 377 -6.87 -14.42 18.02
N THR A 378 -5.89 -13.75 18.60
CA THR A 378 -5.30 -14.13 19.88
C THR A 378 -5.52 -13.02 20.90
N ARG A 379 -6.19 -13.36 22.01
CA ARG A 379 -6.52 -12.41 23.08
C ARG A 379 -7.29 -11.16 22.57
N CYS A 380 -8.14 -11.35 21.56
CA CYS A 380 -9.12 -10.32 21.15
C CYS A 380 -10.25 -10.26 22.20
N LYS A 381 -10.52 -9.08 22.77
CA LYS A 381 -11.51 -8.90 23.85
C LYS A 381 -12.48 -7.75 23.59
N ALA A 382 -13.78 -8.01 23.71
CA ALA A 382 -14.81 -6.97 23.76
C ALA A 382 -15.41 -6.89 25.17
N ASN A 383 -14.92 -5.95 26.00
CA ASN A 383 -15.17 -5.93 27.44
C ASN A 383 -16.66 -5.87 27.81
N SER A 384 -17.42 -5.04 27.11
CA SER A 384 -18.87 -4.84 27.36
C SER A 384 -19.73 -5.19 26.14
N GLY A 385 -19.08 -5.54 25.03
CA GLY A 385 -19.73 -5.90 23.77
C GLY A 385 -19.77 -7.41 23.54
N PHE A 386 -20.15 -7.77 22.32
CA PHE A 386 -20.26 -9.15 21.84
C PHE A 386 -19.17 -9.47 20.82
N GLY A 387 -18.82 -10.75 20.68
CA GLY A 387 -17.85 -11.19 19.67
C GLY A 387 -16.45 -10.67 19.94
N GLY A 388 -15.63 -11.33 20.77
CA GLY A 388 -14.33 -10.80 21.16
C GLY A 388 -13.43 -10.55 19.95
N GLY A 389 -13.41 -11.50 19.01
CA GLY A 389 -12.80 -11.34 17.69
C GLY A 389 -13.76 -10.68 16.69
N ILE A 390 -14.85 -11.36 16.37
CA ILE A 390 -15.77 -10.98 15.28
C ILE A 390 -17.18 -10.78 15.83
N TYR A 391 -17.75 -9.61 15.52
CA TYR A 391 -19.18 -9.36 15.62
C TYR A 391 -19.77 -9.15 14.22
N SER A 392 -20.91 -9.77 13.95
CA SER A 392 -21.55 -9.67 12.64
C SER A 392 -23.08 -9.63 12.68
N THR A 393 -23.65 -8.82 11.80
CA THR A 393 -25.05 -8.93 11.35
C THR A 393 -25.05 -9.32 9.87
N ILE A 394 -25.60 -10.49 9.55
CA ILE A 394 -25.58 -11.08 8.21
C ILE A 394 -27.02 -11.13 7.68
N ILE A 395 -27.31 -10.31 6.66
CA ILE A 395 -28.62 -10.18 6.02
C ILE A 395 -28.41 -10.50 4.53
N ASP A 396 -28.64 -11.74 4.09
CA ASP A 396 -28.31 -12.16 2.70
C ASP A 396 -26.80 -12.11 2.31
N GLY A 397 -25.93 -11.67 3.22
CA GLY A 397 -24.46 -11.67 3.06
C GLY A 397 -23.81 -12.97 3.52
N GLN A 398 -22.47 -13.01 3.52
CA GLN A 398 -21.74 -14.24 3.85
C GLN A 398 -20.48 -14.00 4.69
N ILE A 399 -20.26 -14.85 5.68
CA ILE A 399 -18.97 -14.99 6.37
C ILE A 399 -18.44 -16.40 6.13
N GLU A 400 -17.19 -16.48 5.69
CA GLU A 400 -16.46 -17.74 5.50
C GLU A 400 -15.20 -17.73 6.36
N LEU A 401 -15.12 -18.64 7.33
CA LEU A 401 -13.93 -18.89 8.14
C LEU A 401 -13.37 -20.27 7.75
N ASN A 402 -12.12 -20.30 7.29
CA ASN A 402 -11.43 -21.51 6.84
C ASN A 402 -10.03 -21.59 7.45
N LYS A 403 -9.72 -22.65 8.21
CA LYS A 403 -8.41 -22.80 8.89
C LYS A 403 -8.04 -21.56 9.73
N VAL A 404 -9.00 -21.03 10.49
CA VAL A 404 -8.82 -19.84 11.34
C VAL A 404 -8.66 -20.28 12.79
N THR A 405 -7.74 -19.64 13.52
CA THR A 405 -7.55 -19.90 14.96
C THR A 405 -8.04 -18.72 15.79
N PHE A 406 -8.92 -18.98 16.75
CA PHE A 406 -9.31 -18.09 17.82
C PHE A 406 -8.75 -18.65 19.14
N SER A 407 -7.96 -17.85 19.84
CA SER A 407 -7.30 -18.26 21.08
C SER A 407 -7.48 -17.22 22.17
N SER A 408 -8.05 -17.64 23.30
CA SER A 408 -8.25 -16.80 24.48
C SER A 408 -9.05 -15.52 24.19
N CYS A 409 -10.01 -15.60 23.26
CA CYS A 409 -10.91 -14.49 22.98
C CYS A 409 -12.01 -14.38 24.05
N GLU A 410 -12.41 -13.16 24.39
CA GLU A 410 -13.38 -12.91 25.45
C GLU A 410 -14.40 -11.84 25.06
N SER A 411 -15.68 -12.05 25.36
CA SER A 411 -16.73 -11.04 25.21
C SER A 411 -17.94 -11.38 26.07
N LYS A 412 -18.99 -10.55 26.07
CA LYS A 412 -20.22 -10.83 26.81
C LYS A 412 -20.91 -12.12 26.34
N SER A 413 -21.04 -12.30 25.03
CA SER A 413 -21.57 -13.50 24.38
C SER A 413 -20.82 -13.72 23.07
N GLY A 414 -20.54 -14.97 22.71
CA GLY A 414 -19.70 -15.28 21.57
C GLY A 414 -18.27 -14.86 21.85
N GLY A 415 -17.59 -15.54 22.77
CA GLY A 415 -16.27 -15.10 23.25
C GLY A 415 -15.29 -14.83 22.12
N ALA A 416 -15.33 -15.64 21.05
CA ALA A 416 -14.65 -15.35 19.79
C ALA A 416 -15.59 -14.69 18.75
N VAL A 417 -16.71 -15.34 18.42
CA VAL A 417 -17.59 -14.94 17.32
C VAL A 417 -19.02 -14.76 17.82
N TYR A 418 -19.64 -13.63 17.50
CA TYR A 418 -21.06 -13.38 17.69
C TYR A 418 -21.71 -13.01 16.36
N SER A 419 -22.75 -13.75 15.95
CA SER A 419 -23.42 -13.52 14.67
C SER A 419 -24.94 -13.53 14.77
N THR A 420 -25.58 -12.53 14.16
CA THR A 420 -27.02 -12.59 13.84
C THR A 420 -27.17 -12.87 12.35
N VAL A 421 -28.04 -13.81 11.98
CA VAL A 421 -28.20 -14.27 10.60
C VAL A 421 -29.68 -14.24 10.22
N SER A 422 -29.97 -13.68 9.05
CA SER A 422 -31.33 -13.62 8.48
C SER A 422 -31.32 -13.66 6.95
N GLY A 423 -32.50 -13.94 6.36
CA GLY A 423 -32.66 -14.08 4.92
C GLY A 423 -31.85 -15.25 4.38
N SER A 424 -31.14 -15.02 3.28
CA SER A 424 -30.16 -15.93 2.68
C SER A 424 -28.75 -15.81 3.30
N GLY A 425 -28.63 -15.13 4.44
CA GLY A 425 -27.37 -14.90 5.13
C GLY A 425 -26.71 -16.20 5.58
N GLN A 426 -25.37 -16.26 5.50
CA GLN A 426 -24.61 -17.47 5.85
C GLN A 426 -23.40 -17.18 6.74
N LEU A 427 -23.23 -17.98 7.78
CA LEU A 427 -21.97 -18.13 8.51
C LEU A 427 -21.42 -19.55 8.30
N SER A 428 -20.27 -19.65 7.66
CA SER A 428 -19.59 -20.92 7.38
C SER A 428 -18.27 -20.99 8.13
N ILE A 429 -18.12 -22.01 8.98
CA ILE A 429 -16.88 -22.32 9.72
C ILE A 429 -16.41 -23.67 9.23
N THR A 430 -15.30 -23.69 8.52
CA THR A 430 -14.86 -24.90 7.81
C THR A 430 -13.40 -25.19 8.03
N ASN A 431 -13.04 -26.43 7.76
CA ASN A 431 -11.67 -26.86 7.56
C ASN A 431 -10.71 -26.51 8.71
N GLN A 432 -10.76 -27.27 9.81
CA GLN A 432 -9.78 -27.15 10.90
C GLN A 432 -9.71 -25.74 11.52
N CYS A 433 -10.84 -25.06 11.64
CA CYS A 433 -10.90 -23.89 12.52
C CYS A 433 -10.68 -24.34 13.98
N GLN A 434 -10.01 -23.53 14.78
CA GLN A 434 -9.69 -23.85 16.16
C GLN A 434 -10.19 -22.74 17.08
N PHE A 435 -10.99 -23.11 18.07
CA PHE A 435 -11.45 -22.21 19.13
C PHE A 435 -10.87 -22.75 20.44
N THR A 436 -9.91 -22.05 21.02
CA THR A 436 -9.21 -22.50 22.23
C THR A 436 -9.35 -21.47 23.34
N SER A 437 -9.85 -21.89 24.50
CA SER A 437 -9.98 -21.05 25.70
C SER A 437 -10.79 -19.76 25.47
N CYS A 438 -11.72 -19.78 24.51
CA CYS A 438 -12.61 -18.64 24.28
C CYS A 438 -13.71 -18.60 25.35
N THR A 439 -14.01 -17.42 25.87
CA THR A 439 -14.87 -17.26 27.04
C THR A 439 -15.96 -16.23 26.82
N SER A 440 -17.21 -16.57 27.16
CA SER A 440 -18.25 -15.58 27.37
C SER A 440 -18.24 -15.14 28.84
N SER A 441 -18.23 -13.84 29.10
CA SER A 441 -18.05 -13.29 30.45
C SER A 441 -19.35 -13.21 31.25
N ASP A 442 -20.49 -12.91 30.61
CA ASP A 442 -21.80 -12.84 31.27
C ASP A 442 -22.92 -13.65 30.57
N GLY A 443 -22.73 -13.96 29.29
CA GLY A 443 -23.73 -14.54 28.40
C GLY A 443 -23.33 -15.89 27.83
N ASN A 444 -23.79 -16.15 26.61
CA ASN A 444 -23.82 -17.49 26.02
C ASN A 444 -22.73 -17.67 24.95
N GLY A 445 -22.36 -18.92 24.67
CA GLY A 445 -21.47 -19.25 23.55
C GLY A 445 -20.04 -18.81 23.81
N GLY A 446 -19.28 -19.54 24.63
CA GLY A 446 -17.90 -19.17 24.95
C GLY A 446 -16.98 -19.08 23.73
N GLY A 447 -17.17 -19.94 22.74
CA GLY A 447 -16.56 -19.80 21.41
C GLY A 447 -17.44 -18.98 20.48
N VAL A 448 -18.60 -19.52 20.12
CA VAL A 448 -19.51 -18.99 19.10
C VAL A 448 -20.89 -18.78 19.71
N TYR A 449 -21.42 -17.58 19.55
CA TYR A 449 -22.85 -17.30 19.69
C TYR A 449 -23.43 -17.05 18.31
N ALA A 450 -24.56 -17.66 18.00
CA ALA A 450 -25.29 -17.26 16.83
C ALA A 450 -26.82 -17.30 16.98
N SER A 451 -27.49 -16.33 16.37
CA SER A 451 -28.95 -16.22 16.35
C SER A 451 -29.46 -16.25 14.91
N LEU A 452 -30.44 -17.11 14.66
CA LEU A 452 -31.07 -17.29 13.36
C LEU A 452 -32.53 -16.84 13.43
N SER A 453 -32.92 -15.97 12.51
CA SER A 453 -34.31 -15.51 12.38
C SER A 453 -34.66 -15.31 10.91
N SER A 454 -35.87 -15.72 10.50
CA SER A 454 -36.37 -15.52 9.14
C SER A 454 -35.40 -15.98 8.04
N ILE A 455 -34.87 -17.19 8.17
CA ILE A 455 -33.86 -17.76 7.26
C ILE A 455 -34.54 -18.41 6.03
N SER A 456 -34.00 -18.15 4.84
CA SER A 456 -34.42 -18.79 3.58
C SER A 456 -33.74 -20.14 3.38
N ASP A 457 -34.03 -20.83 2.28
CA ASP A 457 -33.44 -22.15 2.01
C ASP A 457 -31.94 -22.14 1.74
N SER A 458 -31.36 -20.98 1.41
CA SER A 458 -29.93 -20.82 1.15
C SER A 458 -29.14 -20.21 2.31
N GLY A 459 -29.82 -19.81 3.40
CA GLY A 459 -29.18 -19.21 4.58
C GLY A 459 -28.94 -20.22 5.70
N GLY A 460 -28.18 -19.83 6.73
CA GLY A 460 -27.96 -20.64 7.92
C GLY A 460 -26.55 -20.59 8.48
N ILE A 461 -26.25 -21.53 9.38
CA ILE A 461 -24.94 -21.64 10.03
C ILE A 461 -24.36 -23.04 9.85
N TYR A 462 -23.16 -23.11 9.30
CA TYR A 462 -22.57 -24.36 8.85
C TYR A 462 -21.18 -24.51 9.44
N ILE A 463 -21.03 -25.43 10.38
CA ILE A 463 -19.74 -25.93 10.87
C ILE A 463 -19.54 -27.33 10.28
N SER A 464 -18.82 -27.38 9.15
CA SER A 464 -18.73 -28.58 8.31
C SER A 464 -17.34 -28.75 7.68
N GLY A 465 -17.15 -29.82 6.90
CA GLY A 465 -15.86 -30.17 6.30
C GLY A 465 -14.94 -30.93 7.27
N THR A 466 -13.62 -30.75 7.16
CA THR A 466 -12.70 -31.39 8.14
C THR A 466 -12.86 -30.74 9.51
N SER A 467 -12.88 -31.58 10.57
CA SER A 467 -13.27 -31.17 11.93
C SER A 467 -12.61 -29.90 12.42
N SER A 468 -13.45 -28.96 12.87
CA SER A 468 -13.08 -27.75 13.60
C SER A 468 -13.26 -27.99 15.10
N THR A 469 -12.28 -27.59 15.90
CA THR A 469 -12.17 -28.00 17.31
C THR A 469 -12.56 -26.88 18.26
N PHE A 470 -13.30 -27.22 19.32
CA PHE A 470 -13.65 -26.29 20.41
C PHE A 470 -13.06 -26.79 21.74
N THR A 471 -11.90 -26.26 22.12
CA THR A 471 -11.15 -26.74 23.30
C THR A 471 -11.23 -25.74 24.43
N SER A 472 -11.71 -26.18 25.59
CA SER A 472 -11.74 -25.38 26.83
C SER A 472 -12.47 -24.03 26.69
N CYS A 473 -13.43 -23.93 25.78
CA CYS A 473 -14.31 -22.76 25.70
C CYS A 473 -15.31 -22.78 26.86
N THR A 474 -15.57 -21.62 27.46
CA THR A 474 -16.40 -21.54 28.68
C THR A 474 -17.44 -20.43 28.64
N SER A 475 -18.53 -20.66 29.37
CA SER A 475 -19.56 -19.66 29.66
C SER A 475 -19.83 -19.65 31.16
N PRO A 476 -20.38 -18.55 31.72
CA PRO A 476 -20.51 -18.40 33.17
C PRO A 476 -21.53 -19.37 33.74
N ILE A 477 -21.21 -19.98 34.88
CA ILE A 477 -22.02 -21.03 35.52
C ILE A 477 -23.40 -20.52 35.96
N SER A 478 -23.54 -19.21 36.25
CA SER A 478 -24.76 -18.61 36.80
C SER A 478 -25.80 -18.18 35.76
N SER A 479 -25.41 -17.95 34.51
CA SER A 479 -26.27 -17.31 33.49
C SER A 479 -25.97 -17.73 32.04
N GLY A 480 -24.84 -18.38 31.80
CA GLY A 480 -24.38 -18.72 30.46
C GLY A 480 -24.84 -20.09 30.00
N LEU A 481 -25.26 -20.16 28.73
CA LEU A 481 -25.60 -21.37 28.02
C LEU A 481 -24.57 -21.63 26.91
N GLY A 482 -24.22 -22.90 26.70
CA GLY A 482 -23.33 -23.32 25.61
C GLY A 482 -21.88 -22.85 25.79
N GLY A 483 -21.06 -23.61 26.51
CA GLY A 483 -19.66 -23.24 26.76
C GLY A 483 -18.81 -23.08 25.49
N ALA A 484 -19.07 -23.89 24.46
CA ALA A 484 -18.42 -23.74 23.16
C ALA A 484 -19.31 -22.98 22.16
N ILE A 485 -20.51 -23.50 21.91
CA ILE A 485 -21.43 -22.97 20.90
C ILE A 485 -22.80 -22.77 21.55
N TYR A 486 -23.41 -21.62 21.28
CA TYR A 486 -24.81 -21.36 21.58
C TYR A 486 -25.54 -20.94 20.31
N LEU A 487 -26.66 -21.63 20.01
CA LEU A 487 -27.54 -21.32 18.89
C LEU A 487 -28.91 -20.88 19.41
N ASP A 488 -29.33 -19.69 19.01
CA ASP A 488 -30.66 -19.14 19.25
C ASP A 488 -31.50 -19.25 17.96
N LEU A 489 -32.41 -20.21 17.94
CA LEU A 489 -33.18 -20.58 16.75
C LEU A 489 -34.62 -20.07 16.88
N SER A 490 -34.99 -19.11 16.05
CA SER A 490 -36.40 -18.70 15.92
C SER A 490 -37.23 -19.82 15.28
N ILE A 491 -38.54 -19.84 15.55
CA ILE A 491 -39.48 -20.79 14.95
C ILE A 491 -39.33 -20.80 13.42
N GLY A 492 -39.19 -21.98 12.83
CA GLY A 492 -39.01 -22.19 11.39
C GLY A 492 -37.56 -22.20 10.92
N THR A 493 -36.58 -22.02 11.81
CA THR A 493 -35.14 -22.07 11.49
C THR A 493 -34.45 -23.37 11.93
N GLU A 494 -35.20 -24.36 12.43
CA GLU A 494 -34.69 -25.55 13.09
C GLU A 494 -33.90 -26.49 12.16
N SER A 495 -34.04 -26.33 10.84
CA SER A 495 -33.29 -27.08 9.82
C SER A 495 -32.14 -26.29 9.19
N LYS A 496 -31.85 -25.07 9.68
CA LYS A 496 -30.96 -24.11 9.04
C LYS A 496 -29.56 -24.06 9.66
N TYR A 497 -29.13 -25.17 10.25
CA TYR A 497 -27.78 -25.33 10.76
C TYR A 497 -27.21 -26.72 10.47
N ASP A 498 -25.88 -26.80 10.37
CA ASP A 498 -25.10 -28.03 10.29
C ASP A 498 -23.91 -27.91 11.25
N LEU A 499 -23.75 -28.85 12.18
CA LEU A 499 -22.63 -28.91 13.12
C LEU A 499 -21.80 -30.20 12.98
N THR A 500 -21.94 -30.93 11.87
CA THR A 500 -21.26 -32.22 11.64
C THR A 500 -19.74 -32.12 11.63
N GLY A 501 -19.19 -30.94 11.35
CA GLY A 501 -17.76 -30.64 11.41
C GLY A 501 -17.27 -30.10 12.75
N ALA A 502 -18.10 -30.00 13.80
CA ALA A 502 -17.67 -29.54 15.13
C ALA A 502 -17.23 -30.71 16.01
N SER A 503 -16.07 -30.58 16.69
CA SER A 503 -15.52 -31.58 17.61
C SER A 503 -15.08 -31.01 18.95
#